data_AF-A0A7C1VDM5-F1
#
_entry.id   AF-A0A7C1VDM5-F1
#
_cell.length_a   1.000
_cell.length_b   1.000
_cell.length_c   1.000
_cell.angle_alpha   90.00
_cell.angle_beta   90.00
_cell.angle_gamma   90.00
#
_symmetry.space_group_name_H-M   'P 1'
#
loop_
_entity.id
_entity.type
_entity.pdbx_description
1 polymer ?
#
loop_
_entity_poly.entity_id
_entity_poly.type
_entity_poly.pdbx_seq_one_letter_code
_entity_poly.pdbx_strand_id
1 'polypeptide(L)'
;MSEHHAHHHSSAGISEKNLLAAVVLNFAIAAAEIVGGILSNSLALLSDALHNLGDGFAVLLAYIAHRVSKRESNNRKTFGYKRVEILAAFINAIILVAICIFLIFEAIERFQNPAPIKGAIMFSVATVGLVANLVAVILLKADSKKNINIRAAYLHLMGDTLSSIVVIIGGLLIWKFGIYWIDPLITLLISLYILKETFLLLRDSFNILMQSAPKDIDLEKVKSEVEKVEGVKNIHHVHLWSLNDRQVHFEGHVDLVQDMSVSQASTLNKQISRLLHDRFDIEHTTLQMEFGCCEENHLINEA
;
A
#
# COMPACT_ATOMS: atom_id res chain seq x y z
N MET A 1 34.50 26.14 15.06
CA MET A 1 34.94 25.17 14.03
C MET A 1 34.02 23.97 14.14
N SER A 2 32.98 23.98 13.32
CA SER A 2 31.90 22.99 13.30
C SER A 2 32.23 21.89 12.30
N GLU A 3 32.50 20.69 12.79
CA GLU A 3 32.53 19.49 11.97
C GLU A 3 31.09 19.09 11.63
N HIS A 4 30.71 19.27 10.37
CA HIS A 4 29.48 18.74 9.81
C HIS A 4 29.70 17.25 9.51
N HIS A 5 29.11 16.37 10.32
CA HIS A 5 28.90 14.98 9.96
C HIS A 5 27.79 14.90 8.90
N ALA A 6 28.19 14.93 7.63
CA ALA A 6 27.33 14.54 6.53
C ALA A 6 27.12 13.02 6.58
N HIS A 7 25.91 12.60 6.98
CA HIS A 7 25.46 11.23 6.80
C HIS A 7 25.21 10.98 5.30
N HIS A 8 26.28 10.67 4.57
CA HIS A 8 26.20 10.03 3.28
C HIS A 8 25.67 8.60 3.50
N HIS A 9 24.35 8.41 3.40
CA HIS A 9 23.82 7.11 3.00
C HIS A 9 24.30 6.86 1.56
N SER A 10 25.45 6.23 1.45
CA SER A 10 25.92 5.62 0.23
C SER A 10 24.84 4.64 -0.25
N SER A 11 24.12 5.02 -1.29
CA SER A 11 23.27 4.13 -2.06
C SER A 11 24.18 3.09 -2.73
N ALA A 12 24.51 2.03 -1.99
CA ALA A 12 25.35 0.94 -2.47
C ALA A 12 24.74 0.31 -3.72
N GLY A 13 25.22 0.72 -4.90
CA GLY A 13 25.19 0.01 -6.18
C GLY A 13 23.90 -0.72 -6.54
N ILE A 14 22.78 0.01 -6.61
CA ILE A 14 21.57 -0.48 -7.28
C ILE A 14 21.76 -0.35 -8.78
N SER A 15 21.55 -1.42 -9.55
CA SER A 15 21.52 -1.31 -11.00
C SER A 15 20.17 -0.74 -11.44
N GLU A 16 20.08 0.57 -11.63
CA GLU A 16 18.90 1.24 -12.23
C GLU A 16 18.52 0.61 -13.57
N LYS A 17 19.52 0.12 -14.31
CA LYS A 17 19.33 -0.63 -15.56
C LYS A 17 18.60 -1.96 -15.35
N ASN A 18 18.91 -2.71 -14.28
CA ASN A 18 18.25 -3.99 -13.99
C ASN A 18 16.80 -3.78 -13.56
N LEU A 19 16.54 -2.74 -12.76
CA LEU A 19 15.19 -2.38 -12.37
C LEU A 19 14.34 -1.96 -13.58
N LEU A 20 14.89 -1.08 -14.44
CA LEU A 20 14.21 -0.66 -15.66
C LEU A 20 13.97 -1.85 -16.60
N ALA A 21 14.96 -2.73 -16.76
CA ALA A 21 14.81 -3.94 -17.56
C ALA A 21 13.70 -4.86 -17.01
N ALA A 22 13.63 -5.05 -15.70
CA ALA A 22 12.57 -5.84 -15.06
C ALA A 22 11.18 -5.23 -15.30
N VAL A 23 11.03 -3.90 -15.19
CA VAL A 23 9.77 -3.20 -15.45
C VAL A 23 9.35 -3.33 -16.92
N VAL A 24 10.26 -3.06 -17.86
CA VAL A 24 9.98 -3.20 -19.30
C VAL A 24 9.61 -4.63 -19.65
N LEU A 25 10.32 -5.61 -19.06
CA LEU A 25 10.02 -7.02 -19.26
C LEU A 25 8.63 -7.38 -18.73
N ASN A 26 8.25 -6.89 -17.55
CA ASN A 26 6.91 -7.14 -16.99
C ASN A 26 5.79 -6.63 -17.91
N PHE A 27 5.90 -5.41 -18.42
CA PHE A 27 4.92 -4.87 -19.37
C PHE A 27 4.89 -5.64 -20.69
N ALA A 28 6.05 -6.09 -21.19
CA ALA A 28 6.12 -6.90 -22.39
C ALA A 28 5.47 -8.28 -22.21
N ILE A 29 5.68 -8.92 -21.05
CA ILE A 29 5.01 -10.19 -20.68
C ILE A 29 3.51 -9.98 -20.61
N ALA A 30 3.04 -8.97 -19.86
CA ALA A 30 1.61 -8.69 -19.73
C ALA A 30 0.93 -8.48 -21.10
N ALA A 31 1.59 -7.76 -22.02
CA ALA A 31 1.08 -7.61 -23.37
C ALA A 31 1.00 -8.96 -24.13
N ALA A 32 2.03 -9.80 -24.02
CA ALA A 32 2.04 -11.13 -24.64
C ALA A 32 0.96 -12.05 -24.03
N GLU A 33 0.72 -11.98 -22.73
CA GLU A 33 -0.30 -12.75 -22.02
C GLU A 33 -1.72 -12.27 -22.33
N ILE A 34 -1.95 -10.96 -22.51
CA ILE A 34 -3.24 -10.45 -23.01
C ILE A 34 -3.54 -11.04 -24.39
N VAL A 35 -2.58 -10.92 -25.32
CA VAL A 35 -2.74 -11.46 -26.68
C VAL A 35 -2.93 -12.98 -26.63
N GLY A 36 -2.10 -13.67 -25.85
CA GLY A 36 -2.18 -15.11 -25.66
C GLY A 36 -3.50 -15.55 -25.02
N GLY A 37 -4.02 -14.80 -24.06
CA GLY A 37 -5.27 -15.07 -23.35
C GLY A 37 -6.46 -14.96 -24.27
N ILE A 38 -6.52 -13.90 -25.09
CA ILE A 38 -7.55 -13.74 -26.12
C ILE A 38 -7.44 -14.85 -27.17
N LEU A 39 -6.24 -15.12 -27.71
CA LEU A 39 -6.06 -16.11 -28.78
C LEU A 39 -6.32 -17.55 -28.31
N SER A 40 -5.98 -17.86 -27.06
CA SER A 40 -6.22 -19.16 -26.44
C SER A 40 -7.63 -19.31 -25.86
N ASN A 41 -8.35 -18.21 -25.73
CA ASN A 41 -9.60 -18.12 -24.99
C ASN A 41 -9.41 -18.59 -23.53
N SER A 42 -8.31 -18.21 -22.86
CA SER A 42 -8.01 -18.59 -21.46
C SER A 42 -8.23 -17.41 -20.53
N LEU A 43 -9.09 -17.59 -19.52
CA LEU A 43 -9.27 -16.58 -18.47
C LEU A 43 -8.09 -16.58 -17.49
N ALA A 44 -7.44 -17.72 -17.27
CA ALA A 44 -6.32 -17.79 -16.35
C ALA A 44 -5.14 -16.93 -16.84
N LEU A 45 -4.86 -16.98 -18.14
CA LEU A 45 -3.82 -16.18 -18.77
C LEU A 45 -4.20 -14.69 -18.79
N LEU A 46 -5.47 -14.35 -19.00
CA LEU A 46 -5.97 -12.98 -18.88
C LEU A 46 -5.88 -12.44 -17.45
N SER A 47 -6.14 -13.28 -16.44
CA SER A 47 -6.05 -12.93 -15.03
C SER A 47 -4.62 -12.54 -14.64
N ASP A 48 -3.64 -13.38 -15.01
CA ASP A 48 -2.20 -13.11 -14.78
C ASP A 48 -1.77 -11.81 -15.50
N ALA A 49 -2.20 -11.64 -16.74
CA ALA A 49 -1.86 -10.46 -17.53
C ALA A 49 -2.45 -9.15 -16.97
N LEU A 50 -3.72 -9.17 -16.56
CA LEU A 50 -4.41 -8.01 -15.98
C LEU A 50 -3.86 -7.67 -14.60
N HIS A 51 -3.41 -8.66 -13.84
CA HIS A 51 -2.69 -8.43 -12.58
C HIS A 51 -1.38 -7.68 -12.83
N ASN A 52 -0.50 -8.23 -13.67
CA ASN A 52 0.82 -7.66 -14.00
C ASN A 52 0.70 -6.25 -14.57
N LEU A 53 -0.30 -6.03 -15.43
CA LEU A 53 -0.60 -4.72 -16.01
C LEU A 53 -1.15 -3.74 -14.96
N GLY A 54 -2.00 -4.22 -14.04
CA GLY A 54 -2.51 -3.46 -12.91
C GLY A 54 -1.38 -2.98 -11.99
N ASP A 55 -0.41 -3.84 -11.68
CA ASP A 55 0.76 -3.47 -10.86
C ASP A 55 1.66 -2.46 -11.58
N GLY A 56 1.84 -2.62 -12.89
CA GLY A 56 2.52 -1.63 -13.72
C GLY A 56 1.86 -0.25 -13.65
N PHE A 57 0.53 -0.19 -13.76
CA PHE A 57 -0.22 1.06 -13.60
C PHE A 57 -0.15 1.61 -12.17
N ALA A 58 -0.20 0.75 -11.16
CA ALA A 58 -0.07 1.13 -9.76
C ALA A 58 1.26 1.87 -9.52
N VAL A 59 2.37 1.32 -10.03
CA VAL A 59 3.70 1.92 -9.93
C VAL A 59 3.75 3.26 -10.67
N LEU A 60 3.19 3.35 -11.88
CA LEU A 60 3.14 4.60 -12.63
C LEU A 60 2.33 5.67 -11.91
N LEU A 61 1.15 5.31 -11.39
CA LEU A 61 0.27 6.22 -10.67
C LEU A 61 0.92 6.67 -9.35
N ALA A 62 1.57 5.76 -8.62
CA ALA A 62 2.33 6.07 -7.42
C ALA A 62 3.50 7.02 -7.72
N TYR A 63 4.23 6.84 -8.82
CA TYR A 63 5.29 7.77 -9.23
C TYR A 63 4.75 9.18 -9.50
N ILE A 64 3.66 9.29 -10.25
CA ILE A 64 3.01 10.57 -10.55
C ILE A 64 2.50 11.22 -9.25
N ALA A 65 1.81 10.44 -8.42
CA ALA A 65 1.28 10.90 -7.14
C ALA A 65 2.39 11.39 -6.20
N HIS A 66 3.50 10.67 -6.13
CA HIS A 66 4.66 11.05 -5.35
C HIS A 66 5.31 12.35 -5.84
N ARG A 67 5.37 12.56 -7.16
CA ARG A 67 5.85 13.83 -7.71
C ARG A 67 4.92 14.99 -7.35
N VAL A 68 3.61 14.75 -7.31
CA VAL A 68 2.61 15.75 -6.92
C VAL A 68 2.64 16.00 -5.40
N SER A 69 2.87 14.97 -4.57
CA SER A 69 2.90 15.07 -3.11
C SER A 69 4.08 15.90 -2.56
N LYS A 70 5.15 16.04 -3.36
CA LYS A 70 6.30 16.92 -3.07
C LYS A 70 6.01 18.40 -3.27
N ARG A 71 4.88 18.78 -3.87
CA ARG A 71 4.51 20.20 -3.99
C ARG A 71 4.26 20.79 -2.60
N GLU A 72 4.76 22.01 -2.40
CA GLU A 72 4.54 22.78 -1.17
C GLU A 72 3.05 23.08 -0.94
N SER A 73 2.70 23.36 0.31
CA SER A 73 1.37 23.81 0.68
C SER A 73 1.06 25.18 0.08
N ASN A 74 -0.23 25.47 -0.08
CA ASN A 74 -0.71 26.77 -0.53
C ASN A 74 -2.01 27.13 0.20
N ASN A 75 -2.51 28.36 0.00
CA ASN A 75 -3.69 28.87 0.68
C ASN A 75 -4.97 28.02 0.48
N ARG A 76 -5.03 27.18 -0.56
CA ARG A 76 -6.16 26.28 -0.81
C ARG A 76 -5.91 24.85 -0.32
N LYS A 77 -4.65 24.44 -0.21
CA LYS A 77 -4.18 23.11 0.22
C LYS A 77 -3.16 23.33 1.34
N THR A 78 -3.68 23.68 2.52
CA THR A 78 -2.89 24.10 3.70
C THR A 78 -1.99 22.99 4.22
N PHE A 79 -2.44 21.72 4.16
CA PHE A 79 -1.62 20.53 4.43
C PHE A 79 -0.85 20.01 3.21
N GLY A 80 -0.85 20.75 2.10
CA GLY A 80 -0.20 20.35 0.84
C GLY A 80 -0.92 19.23 0.10
N TYR A 81 -0.15 18.49 -0.71
CA TYR A 81 -0.67 17.48 -1.64
C TYR A 81 -0.39 16.04 -1.18
N LYS A 82 -0.13 15.84 0.11
CA LYS A 82 0.30 14.54 0.67
C LYS A 82 -0.69 13.41 0.42
N ARG A 83 -2.00 13.67 0.56
CA ARG A 83 -3.07 12.68 0.35
C ARG A 83 -3.25 12.21 -1.11
N VAL A 84 -2.56 12.81 -2.09
CA VAL A 84 -2.63 12.37 -3.50
C VAL A 84 -2.07 10.94 -3.65
N GLU A 85 -1.05 10.57 -2.87
CA GLU A 85 -0.51 9.20 -2.84
C GLU A 85 -1.56 8.19 -2.38
N ILE A 86 -2.28 8.52 -1.30
CA ILE A 86 -3.33 7.67 -0.73
C ILE A 86 -4.50 7.53 -1.71
N LEU A 87 -4.89 8.63 -2.36
CA LEU A 87 -5.96 8.62 -3.37
C LEU A 87 -5.59 7.76 -4.59
N ALA A 88 -4.33 7.84 -5.04
CA ALA A 88 -3.82 7.01 -6.11
C ALA A 88 -3.88 5.51 -5.75
N ALA A 89 -3.40 5.15 -4.56
CA ALA A 89 -3.45 3.77 -4.06
C ALA A 89 -4.90 3.26 -3.96
N PHE A 90 -5.81 4.09 -3.45
CA PHE A 90 -7.23 3.76 -3.31
C PHE A 90 -7.92 3.53 -4.66
N ILE A 91 -7.71 4.42 -5.64
CA ILE A 91 -8.26 4.27 -7.00
C ILE A 91 -7.73 3.00 -7.67
N ASN A 92 -6.42 2.74 -7.55
CA ASN A 92 -5.81 1.55 -8.10
C ASN A 92 -6.42 0.27 -7.49
N ALA A 93 -6.58 0.25 -6.16
CA ALA A 93 -7.19 -0.87 -5.46
C ALA A 93 -8.64 -1.13 -5.91
N ILE A 94 -9.44 -0.08 -6.12
CA ILE A 94 -10.81 -0.21 -6.65
C ILE A 94 -10.82 -0.84 -8.04
N ILE A 95 -9.94 -0.37 -8.94
CA ILE A 95 -9.84 -0.91 -10.30
C ILE A 95 -9.50 -2.41 -10.26
N LEU A 96 -8.53 -2.80 -9.44
CA LEU A 96 -8.10 -4.19 -9.34
C LEU A 96 -9.18 -5.08 -8.69
N VAL A 97 -9.91 -4.58 -7.69
CA VAL A 97 -11.10 -5.26 -7.14
C VAL A 97 -12.16 -5.48 -8.22
N ALA A 98 -12.45 -4.46 -9.04
CA ALA A 98 -13.43 -4.57 -10.11
C ALA A 98 -13.02 -5.61 -11.17
N ILE A 99 -11.73 -5.65 -11.55
CA ILE A 99 -11.17 -6.67 -12.44
C ILE A 99 -11.30 -8.06 -11.82
N CYS A 100 -10.96 -8.24 -10.55
CA CYS A 100 -11.08 -9.53 -9.87
C CYS A 100 -12.53 -10.01 -9.82
N ILE A 101 -13.47 -9.14 -9.48
CA ILE A 101 -14.91 -9.47 -9.46
C ILE A 101 -15.39 -9.90 -10.85
N PHE A 102 -15.01 -9.15 -11.90
CA PHE A 102 -15.33 -9.50 -13.28
C PHE A 102 -14.79 -10.90 -13.65
N LEU A 103 -13.52 -11.18 -13.37
CA LEU A 103 -12.91 -12.48 -13.66
C LEU A 103 -13.54 -13.64 -12.87
N ILE A 104 -13.96 -13.40 -11.63
CA ILE A 104 -14.69 -14.38 -10.82
C ILE A 104 -16.04 -14.70 -11.47
N PHE A 105 -16.80 -13.69 -11.92
CA PHE A 105 -18.07 -13.90 -12.62
C PHE A 105 -17.86 -14.71 -13.91
N GLU A 106 -16.90 -14.33 -14.74
CA GLU A 106 -16.56 -15.04 -15.98
C GLU A 106 -16.10 -16.49 -15.72
N ALA A 107 -15.33 -16.72 -14.65
CA ALA A 107 -14.91 -18.06 -14.26
C ALA A 107 -16.12 -18.93 -13.85
N ILE A 108 -17.06 -18.37 -13.08
CA ILE A 108 -18.31 -19.06 -12.71
C ILE A 108 -19.15 -19.37 -13.94
N GLU A 109 -19.29 -18.43 -14.87
CA GLU A 109 -20.01 -18.64 -16.12
C GLU A 109 -19.37 -19.76 -16.95
N ARG A 110 -18.04 -19.82 -17.03
CA ARG A 110 -17.32 -20.90 -17.73
C ARG A 110 -17.47 -22.28 -17.10
N PHE A 111 -17.68 -22.37 -15.79
CA PHE A 111 -18.04 -23.64 -15.17
C PHE A 111 -19.40 -24.15 -15.63
N GLN A 112 -20.35 -23.24 -15.85
CA GLN A 112 -21.70 -23.58 -16.32
C GLN A 112 -21.74 -23.81 -17.82
N ASN A 113 -20.95 -23.04 -18.59
CA ASN A 113 -20.87 -23.08 -20.04
C ASN A 113 -19.41 -23.29 -20.49
N PRO A 114 -18.90 -24.55 -20.48
CA PRO A 114 -17.52 -24.83 -20.86
C PRO A 114 -17.22 -24.40 -22.30
N ALA A 115 -16.22 -23.53 -22.45
CA ALA A 115 -15.72 -23.11 -23.75
C ALA A 115 -14.40 -23.85 -24.09
N PRO A 116 -14.14 -24.18 -25.37
CA PRO A 116 -12.88 -24.76 -25.76
C PRO A 116 -11.74 -23.75 -25.56
N ILE A 117 -10.60 -24.25 -25.07
CA ILE A 117 -9.41 -23.47 -24.78
C ILE A 117 -8.26 -24.06 -25.59
N LYS A 118 -7.53 -23.21 -26.32
CA LYS A 118 -6.36 -23.66 -27.08
C LYS A 118 -5.17 -23.85 -26.13
N GLY A 119 -5.15 -24.98 -25.43
CA GLY A 119 -4.17 -25.31 -24.40
C GLY A 119 -2.71 -25.19 -24.86
N ALA A 120 -2.41 -25.49 -26.14
CA ALA A 120 -1.06 -25.32 -26.69
C ALA A 120 -0.59 -23.85 -26.70
N ILE A 121 -1.49 -22.90 -27.03
CA ILE A 121 -1.19 -21.46 -27.00
C ILE A 121 -1.03 -21.02 -25.54
N MET A 122 -1.98 -21.39 -24.68
CA MET A 122 -1.93 -21.07 -23.25
C MET A 122 -0.62 -21.55 -22.60
N PHE A 123 -0.24 -22.81 -22.82
CA PHE A 123 1.00 -23.40 -22.31
C PHE A 123 2.23 -22.67 -22.83
N SER A 124 2.28 -22.39 -24.13
CA SER A 124 3.44 -21.73 -24.75
C SER A 124 3.65 -20.32 -24.22
N VAL A 125 2.57 -19.53 -24.14
CA VAL A 125 2.63 -18.16 -23.64
C VAL A 125 2.96 -18.12 -22.15
N ALA A 126 2.31 -18.95 -21.33
CA ALA A 126 2.62 -19.03 -19.90
C ALA A 126 4.06 -19.49 -19.64
N THR A 127 4.60 -20.38 -20.48
CA THR A 127 6.02 -20.79 -20.38
C THR A 127 6.97 -19.63 -20.69
N VAL A 128 6.67 -18.84 -21.74
CA VAL A 128 7.46 -17.64 -22.06
C VAL A 128 7.38 -16.62 -20.92
N GLY A 129 6.18 -16.39 -20.38
CA GLY A 129 5.96 -15.54 -19.20
C GLY A 129 6.80 -15.99 -18.00
N LEU A 130 6.73 -17.28 -17.64
CA LEU A 130 7.53 -17.85 -16.55
C LEU A 130 9.04 -17.64 -16.75
N VAL A 131 9.55 -17.91 -17.96
CA VAL A 131 10.98 -17.73 -18.25
C VAL A 131 11.37 -16.27 -18.07
N ALA A 132 10.56 -15.34 -18.56
CA ALA A 132 10.81 -13.92 -18.46
C ALA A 132 10.71 -13.42 -16.99
N ASN A 133 9.72 -13.87 -16.23
CA ASN A 133 9.62 -13.61 -14.79
C ASN A 133 10.84 -14.15 -14.03
N LEU A 134 11.30 -15.36 -14.35
CA LEU A 134 12.49 -15.94 -13.74
C LEU A 134 13.76 -15.12 -14.07
N VAL A 135 13.87 -14.61 -15.30
CA VAL A 135 14.96 -13.69 -15.69
C VAL A 135 14.90 -12.42 -14.84
N ALA A 136 13.72 -11.80 -14.65
CA ALA A 136 13.55 -10.63 -13.81
C ALA A 136 13.94 -10.91 -12.34
N VAL A 137 13.51 -12.06 -11.79
CA VAL A 137 13.87 -12.52 -10.44
C VAL A 137 15.39 -12.67 -10.31
N ILE A 138 16.06 -13.29 -11.28
CA ILE A 138 17.53 -13.45 -11.27
C ILE A 138 18.24 -12.10 -11.35
N LEU A 139 17.78 -11.19 -12.22
CA LEU A 139 18.34 -9.84 -12.37
C LEU A 139 18.28 -9.02 -11.07
N LEU A 140 17.20 -9.18 -10.29
CA LEU A 140 16.99 -8.43 -9.05
C LEU A 140 17.53 -9.13 -7.80
N LYS A 141 17.92 -10.41 -7.86
CA LYS A 141 18.34 -11.21 -6.69
C LYS A 141 19.51 -10.64 -5.90
N ALA A 142 20.51 -10.08 -6.59
CA ALA A 142 21.67 -9.50 -5.92
C ALA A 142 21.34 -8.17 -5.24
N ASP A 143 20.48 -7.38 -5.87
CA ASP A 143 20.12 -6.04 -5.41
C ASP A 143 19.01 -6.07 -4.34
N SER A 144 18.18 -7.12 -4.32
CA SER A 144 17.16 -7.36 -3.29
C SER A 144 17.74 -7.55 -1.89
N LYS A 145 19.00 -8.00 -1.78
CA LYS A 145 19.70 -8.10 -0.49
C LYS A 145 20.16 -6.75 0.05
N LYS A 146 20.26 -5.74 -0.81
CA LYS A 146 20.82 -4.42 -0.48
C LYS A 146 19.75 -3.36 -0.27
N ASN A 147 18.56 -3.53 -0.85
CA ASN A 147 17.51 -2.52 -0.82
C ASN A 147 16.12 -3.14 -0.57
N ILE A 148 15.38 -2.58 0.39
CA ILE A 148 14.06 -3.05 0.78
C ILE A 148 13.01 -2.92 -0.32
N ASN A 149 13.07 -1.87 -1.15
CA ASN A 149 12.15 -1.67 -2.27
C ASN A 149 12.40 -2.70 -3.38
N ILE A 150 13.67 -2.99 -3.67
CA ILE A 150 14.03 -4.06 -4.63
C ILE A 150 13.67 -5.42 -4.06
N ARG A 151 13.81 -5.61 -2.74
CA ARG A 151 13.33 -6.82 -2.05
C ARG A 151 11.83 -7.01 -2.21
N ALA A 152 11.03 -5.95 -2.05
CA ALA A 152 9.59 -5.99 -2.26
C ALA A 152 9.26 -6.38 -3.70
N ALA A 153 9.87 -5.72 -4.70
CA ALA A 153 9.69 -6.06 -6.12
C ALA A 153 10.11 -7.50 -6.44
N TYR A 154 11.23 -7.97 -5.88
CA TYR A 154 11.71 -9.35 -6.02
C TYR A 154 10.73 -10.37 -5.43
N LEU A 155 10.19 -10.10 -4.24
CA LEU A 155 9.20 -10.99 -3.60
C LEU A 155 7.88 -11.03 -4.37
N HIS A 156 7.47 -9.90 -4.95
CA HIS A 156 6.30 -9.83 -5.82
C HIS A 156 6.47 -10.69 -7.09
N LEU A 157 7.58 -10.50 -7.83
CA LEU A 157 7.89 -11.33 -9.01
C LEU A 157 8.04 -12.83 -8.71
N MET A 158 8.47 -13.18 -7.48
CA MET A 158 8.46 -14.57 -7.03
C MET A 158 7.03 -15.11 -6.87
N GLY A 159 6.09 -14.28 -6.42
CA GLY A 159 4.66 -14.59 -6.38
C GLY A 159 4.12 -14.84 -7.79
N ASP A 160 4.43 -13.98 -8.75
CA ASP A 160 3.99 -14.11 -10.15
C ASP A 160 4.61 -15.35 -10.80
N THR A 161 5.86 -15.67 -10.47
CA THR A 161 6.50 -16.93 -10.91
C THR A 161 5.69 -18.14 -10.42
N LEU A 162 5.15 -18.10 -9.20
CA LEU A 162 4.33 -19.18 -8.66
C LEU A 162 2.96 -19.25 -9.34
N SER A 163 2.30 -18.12 -9.63
CA SER A 163 1.04 -18.10 -10.39
C SER A 163 1.24 -18.63 -11.81
N SER A 164 2.29 -18.23 -12.51
CA SER A 164 2.60 -18.72 -13.86
C SER A 164 2.83 -20.23 -13.90
N ILE A 165 3.42 -20.84 -12.85
CA ILE A 165 3.55 -22.31 -12.75
C ILE A 165 2.18 -22.99 -12.72
N VAL A 166 1.23 -22.44 -11.96
CA VAL A 166 -0.15 -22.98 -11.89
C VAL A 166 -0.80 -22.91 -13.27
N VAL A 167 -0.65 -21.77 -13.98
CA VAL A 167 -1.18 -21.58 -15.34
C VAL A 167 -0.54 -22.57 -16.34
N ILE A 168 0.78 -22.81 -16.28
CA ILE A 168 1.47 -23.77 -17.14
C ILE A 168 0.95 -25.19 -16.92
N ILE A 169 0.80 -25.62 -15.67
CA ILE A 169 0.25 -26.94 -15.34
C ILE A 169 -1.16 -27.06 -15.91
N GLY A 170 -1.99 -26.02 -15.75
CA GLY A 170 -3.33 -25.97 -16.34
C GLY A 170 -3.31 -26.08 -17.86
N GLY A 171 -2.46 -25.31 -18.53
CA GLY A 171 -2.30 -25.33 -19.99
C GLY A 171 -1.85 -26.70 -20.51
N LEU A 172 -0.95 -27.38 -19.79
CA LEU A 172 -0.51 -28.74 -20.12
C LEU A 172 -1.65 -29.75 -19.98
N LEU A 173 -2.43 -29.66 -18.91
CA LEU A 173 -3.56 -30.56 -18.67
C LEU A 173 -4.66 -30.36 -19.72
N ILE A 174 -4.97 -29.11 -20.07
CA ILE A 174 -5.92 -28.78 -21.14
C ILE A 174 -5.40 -29.29 -22.49
N TRP A 175 -4.11 -29.09 -22.79
CA TRP A 175 -3.55 -29.51 -24.09
C TRP A 175 -3.52 -31.03 -24.26
N LYS A 176 -3.13 -31.79 -23.22
CA LYS A 176 -3.00 -33.25 -23.31
C LYS A 176 -4.30 -34.00 -23.09
N PHE A 177 -5.15 -33.53 -22.19
CA PHE A 177 -6.32 -34.27 -21.73
C PHE A 177 -7.66 -33.59 -22.07
N GLY A 178 -7.65 -32.36 -22.61
CA GLY A 178 -8.87 -31.64 -22.98
C GLY A 178 -9.72 -31.20 -21.79
N ILE A 179 -9.12 -31.07 -20.59
CA ILE A 179 -9.86 -30.79 -19.35
C ILE A 179 -10.07 -29.28 -19.18
N TYR A 180 -11.07 -28.73 -19.87
CA TYR A 180 -11.28 -27.27 -19.96
C TYR A 180 -11.70 -26.59 -18.65
N TRP A 181 -12.32 -27.30 -17.70
CA TRP A 181 -12.75 -26.72 -16.42
C TRP A 181 -11.59 -26.26 -15.52
N ILE A 182 -10.35 -26.68 -15.83
CA ILE A 182 -9.17 -26.28 -15.07
C ILE A 182 -8.88 -24.78 -15.22
N ASP A 183 -9.12 -24.19 -16.39
CA ASP A 183 -8.90 -22.75 -16.62
C ASP A 183 -9.76 -21.86 -15.72
N PRO A 184 -11.11 -22.02 -15.62
CA PRO A 184 -11.90 -21.24 -14.69
C PRO A 184 -11.56 -21.55 -13.23
N LEU A 185 -11.12 -22.77 -12.87
CA LEU A 185 -10.62 -23.04 -11.52
C LEU A 185 -9.38 -22.19 -11.21
N ILE A 186 -8.37 -22.21 -12.10
CA ILE A 186 -7.13 -21.46 -11.91
C ILE A 186 -7.44 -19.96 -11.86
N THR A 187 -8.31 -19.48 -12.76
CA THR A 187 -8.77 -18.08 -12.76
C THR A 187 -9.36 -17.71 -11.42
N LEU A 188 -10.29 -18.51 -10.89
CA LEU A 188 -10.92 -18.27 -9.60
C LEU A 188 -9.91 -18.21 -8.46
N LEU A 189 -8.96 -19.15 -8.42
CA LEU A 189 -7.92 -19.20 -7.39
C LEU A 189 -7.01 -17.96 -7.44
N ILE A 190 -6.54 -17.58 -8.64
CA ILE A 190 -5.69 -16.40 -8.84
C ILE A 190 -6.46 -15.12 -8.47
N SER A 191 -7.70 -14.96 -8.96
CA SER A 191 -8.51 -13.77 -8.67
C SER A 191 -8.86 -13.65 -7.19
N LEU A 192 -9.14 -14.74 -6.47
CA LEU A 192 -9.36 -14.71 -5.02
C LEU A 192 -8.10 -14.34 -4.23
N TYR A 193 -6.94 -14.83 -4.67
CA TYR A 193 -5.65 -14.46 -4.10
C TYR A 193 -5.37 -12.96 -4.26
N ILE A 194 -5.50 -12.44 -5.49
CA ILE A 194 -5.30 -11.02 -5.78
C ILE A 194 -6.31 -10.16 -5.01
N LEU A 195 -7.58 -10.58 -4.96
CA LEU A 195 -8.62 -9.85 -4.25
C LEU A 195 -8.31 -9.71 -2.76
N LYS A 196 -7.77 -10.75 -2.12
CA LYS A 196 -7.34 -10.71 -0.71
C LYS A 196 -6.24 -9.68 -0.49
N GLU A 197 -5.18 -9.70 -1.31
CA GLU A 197 -4.07 -8.75 -1.20
C GLU A 197 -4.53 -7.31 -1.44
N THR A 198 -5.36 -7.11 -2.48
CA THR A 198 -5.89 -5.80 -2.85
C THR A 198 -6.85 -5.25 -1.80
N PHE A 199 -7.66 -6.10 -1.15
CA PHE A 199 -8.60 -5.66 -0.12
C PHE A 199 -7.89 -5.06 1.11
N LEU A 200 -6.72 -5.58 1.48
CA LEU A 200 -5.91 -5.00 2.55
C LEU A 200 -5.47 -3.57 2.19
N LEU A 201 -4.93 -3.39 0.98
CA LEU A 201 -4.52 -2.08 0.47
C LEU A 201 -5.71 -1.10 0.39
N LEU A 202 -6.86 -1.57 -0.09
CA LEU A 202 -8.08 -0.79 -0.18
C LEU A 202 -8.51 -0.30 1.20
N ARG A 203 -8.59 -1.21 2.18
CA ARG A 203 -9.00 -0.91 3.55
C ARG A 203 -8.05 0.08 4.21
N ASP A 204 -6.74 -0.12 4.07
CA ASP A 204 -5.76 0.73 4.74
C ASP A 204 -5.74 2.14 4.11
N SER A 205 -5.82 2.25 2.78
CA SER A 205 -5.97 3.55 2.09
C SER A 205 -7.29 4.24 2.47
N PHE A 206 -8.39 3.48 2.55
CA PHE A 206 -9.70 3.99 2.97
C PHE A 206 -9.66 4.56 4.39
N ASN A 207 -9.05 3.85 5.34
CA ASN A 207 -8.92 4.29 6.73
C ASN A 207 -8.14 5.61 6.84
N ILE A 208 -7.07 5.79 6.05
CA ILE A 208 -6.32 7.05 6.00
C ILE A 208 -7.20 8.18 5.44
N LEU A 209 -7.98 7.92 4.38
CA LEU A 209 -8.93 8.90 3.84
C LEU A 209 -10.02 9.28 4.86
N MET A 210 -10.47 8.32 5.67
CA MET A 210 -11.43 8.49 6.76
C MET A 210 -10.81 9.08 8.03
N GLN A 211 -9.55 9.51 8.00
CA GLN A 211 -8.85 10.12 9.14
C GLN A 211 -8.81 9.20 10.37
N SER A 212 -8.71 7.89 10.15
CA SER A 212 -8.59 6.95 11.25
C SER A 212 -7.26 7.10 11.97
N ALA A 213 -7.28 6.83 13.28
CA ALA A 213 -6.07 6.68 14.07
C ALA A 213 -5.19 5.54 13.53
N PRO A 214 -3.85 5.72 13.48
CA PRO A 214 -2.92 4.63 13.19
C PRO A 214 -3.13 3.43 14.14
N LYS A 215 -3.06 2.20 13.61
CA LYS A 215 -3.32 0.97 14.40
C LYS A 215 -2.26 0.68 15.46
N ASP A 216 -1.09 1.27 15.31
CA ASP A 216 0.09 1.12 16.14
C ASP A 216 0.13 2.11 17.32
N ILE A 217 -0.74 3.12 17.34
CA ILE A 217 -0.84 4.09 18.42
C ILE A 217 -2.03 3.76 19.33
N ASP A 218 -1.71 3.44 20.58
CA ASP A 218 -2.67 3.21 21.65
C ASP A 218 -2.98 4.54 22.36
N LEU A 219 -4.17 5.09 22.10
CA LEU A 219 -4.61 6.38 22.64
C LEU A 219 -4.66 6.40 24.17
N GLU A 220 -4.96 5.28 24.83
CA GLU A 220 -4.96 5.21 26.30
C GLU A 220 -3.54 5.30 26.87
N LYS A 221 -2.55 4.73 26.17
CA LYS A 221 -1.14 4.94 26.52
C LYS A 221 -0.70 6.38 26.28
N VAL A 222 -1.13 7.00 25.17
CA VAL A 222 -0.85 8.42 24.92
C VAL A 222 -1.38 9.27 26.07
N LYS A 223 -2.64 9.06 26.46
CA LYS A 223 -3.25 9.73 27.61
C LYS A 223 -2.43 9.56 28.88
N SER A 224 -2.13 8.32 29.24
CA SER A 224 -1.40 8.00 30.47
C SER A 224 -0.01 8.63 30.51
N GLU A 225 0.70 8.71 29.38
CA GLU A 225 2.02 9.35 29.34
C GLU A 225 1.94 10.88 29.39
N VAL A 226 0.92 11.48 28.78
CA VAL A 226 0.72 12.94 28.87
C VAL A 226 0.29 13.37 30.27
N GLU A 227 -0.59 12.62 30.93
CA GLU A 227 -1.04 12.90 32.31
C GLU A 227 0.06 12.72 33.37
N LYS A 228 1.18 12.07 33.04
CA LYS A 228 2.37 12.01 33.92
C LYS A 228 3.19 13.29 33.91
N VAL A 229 2.95 14.20 32.95
CA VAL A 229 3.68 15.46 32.87
C VAL A 229 3.19 16.40 33.97
N GLU A 230 4.11 16.91 34.79
CA GLU A 230 3.79 17.84 35.87
C GLU A 230 3.04 19.08 35.34
N GLY A 231 1.92 19.41 35.98
CA GLY A 231 1.05 20.52 35.58
C GLY A 231 -0.13 20.12 34.68
N VAL A 232 -0.15 18.89 34.15
CA VAL A 232 -1.30 18.32 33.42
C VAL A 232 -2.22 17.62 34.40
N LYS A 233 -3.52 17.98 34.37
CA LYS A 233 -4.56 17.31 35.14
C LYS A 233 -5.23 16.22 34.33
N ASN A 234 -5.53 16.50 33.06
CA ASN A 234 -6.15 15.55 32.14
C ASN A 234 -5.91 15.98 30.68
N ILE A 235 -5.96 15.01 29.75
CA ILE A 235 -6.12 15.26 28.32
C ILE A 235 -7.45 14.65 27.82
N HIS A 236 -8.20 15.43 27.04
CA HIS A 236 -9.52 15.06 26.51
C HIS A 236 -9.74 15.66 25.12
N HIS A 237 -10.87 15.33 24.49
CA HIS A 237 -11.22 15.78 23.14
C HIS A 237 -10.09 15.54 22.12
N VAL A 238 -9.52 14.34 22.16
CA VAL A 238 -8.35 13.97 21.35
C VAL A 238 -8.81 13.48 19.99
N HIS A 239 -8.26 14.06 18.92
CA HIS A 239 -8.31 13.50 17.57
C HIS A 239 -6.91 13.17 17.08
N LEU A 240 -6.75 11.95 16.58
CA LEU A 240 -5.50 11.42 16.06
C LEU A 240 -5.77 10.83 14.68
N TRP A 241 -5.04 11.29 13.66
CA TRP A 241 -5.23 10.81 12.30
C TRP A 241 -3.93 10.75 11.49
N SER A 242 -3.93 9.92 10.46
CA SER A 242 -2.84 9.87 9.48
C SER A 242 -3.09 10.85 8.33
N LEU A 243 -2.12 11.69 7.99
CA LEU A 243 -2.17 12.50 6.76
C LEU A 243 -1.74 11.68 5.54
N ASN A 244 -0.77 10.78 5.72
CA ASN A 244 -0.27 9.77 4.79
C ASN A 244 0.38 8.63 5.61
N ASP A 245 1.13 7.74 4.97
CA ASP A 245 1.76 6.57 5.62
C ASP A 245 2.91 6.90 6.61
N ARG A 246 3.21 8.19 6.86
CA ARG A 246 4.33 8.61 7.73
C ARG A 246 3.96 9.72 8.70
N GLN A 247 3.12 10.64 8.28
CA GLN A 247 2.83 11.85 9.02
C GLN A 247 1.55 11.67 9.82
N VAL A 248 1.71 11.52 11.13
CA VAL A 248 0.62 11.44 12.10
C VAL A 248 0.35 12.82 12.69
N HIS A 249 -0.92 13.19 12.73
CA HIS A 249 -1.41 14.44 13.29
C HIS A 249 -2.22 14.16 14.55
N PHE A 250 -2.07 15.04 15.53
CA PHE A 250 -2.74 14.97 16.82
C PHE A 250 -3.31 16.35 17.17
N GLU A 251 -4.55 16.38 17.62
CA GLU A 251 -5.12 17.52 18.32
C GLU A 251 -5.81 17.07 19.61
N GLY A 252 -5.83 17.95 20.60
CA GLY A 252 -6.45 17.64 21.88
C GLY A 252 -6.42 18.80 22.85
N HIS A 253 -7.20 18.67 23.92
CA HIS A 253 -7.33 19.66 24.97
C HIS A 253 -6.60 19.16 26.22
N VAL A 254 -5.80 20.03 26.83
CA VAL A 254 -5.01 19.72 28.03
C VAL A 254 -5.52 20.59 29.18
N ASP A 255 -6.24 19.96 30.11
CA ASP A 255 -6.68 20.62 31.35
C ASP A 255 -5.52 20.71 32.33
N LEU A 256 -5.32 21.90 32.89
CA LEU A 256 -4.21 22.23 33.77
C LEU A 256 -4.60 22.07 35.24
N VAL A 257 -3.63 21.71 36.07
CA VAL A 257 -3.86 21.57 37.52
C VAL A 257 -4.14 22.92 38.19
N GLN A 258 -3.57 24.00 37.67
CA GLN A 258 -3.69 25.35 38.22
C GLN A 258 -3.73 26.39 37.10
N ASP A 259 -4.36 27.54 37.39
CA ASP A 259 -4.29 28.70 36.54
C ASP A 259 -2.82 29.15 36.40
N MET A 260 -2.39 29.35 35.17
CA MET A 260 -1.02 29.74 34.86
C MET A 260 -0.99 30.69 33.68
N SER A 261 0.07 31.49 33.61
CA SER A 261 0.27 32.42 32.51
C SER A 261 0.43 31.69 31.17
N VAL A 262 0.05 32.35 30.07
CA VAL A 262 0.16 31.80 28.70
C VAL A 262 1.60 31.38 28.36
N SER A 263 2.61 32.07 28.89
CA SER A 263 4.02 31.72 28.68
C SER A 263 4.42 30.42 29.36
N GLN A 264 3.89 30.15 30.56
CA GLN A 264 4.08 28.88 31.27
C GLN A 264 3.36 27.74 30.55
N ALA A 265 2.09 27.95 30.18
CA ALA A 265 1.31 26.96 29.41
C ALA A 265 1.97 26.64 28.06
N SER A 266 2.55 27.62 27.37
CA SER A 266 3.30 27.42 26.13
C SER A 266 4.56 26.56 26.33
N THR A 267 5.22 26.69 27.48
CA THR A 267 6.39 25.86 27.82
C THR A 267 5.97 24.41 28.06
N LEU A 268 4.88 24.20 28.80
CA LEU A 268 4.30 22.88 29.01
C LEU A 268 3.81 22.24 27.71
N ASN A 269 3.14 22.99 26.84
CA ASN A 269 2.71 22.54 25.51
C ASN A 269 3.90 22.03 24.67
N LYS A 270 5.04 22.74 24.67
CA LYS A 270 6.28 22.29 24.00
C LYS A 270 6.83 21.01 24.59
N GLN A 271 6.74 20.82 25.90
CA GLN A 271 7.17 19.60 26.58
C GLN A 271 6.29 18.41 26.18
N ILE A 272 4.97 18.58 26.20
CA ILE A 272 4.02 17.55 25.77
C ILE A 272 4.21 17.22 24.29
N SER A 273 4.35 18.24 23.43
CA SER A 273 4.58 18.05 21.99
C SER A 273 5.85 17.24 21.70
N ARG A 274 6.94 17.49 22.45
CA ARG A 274 8.17 16.68 22.33
C ARG A 274 7.96 15.25 22.80
N LEU A 275 7.22 15.04 23.90
CA LEU A 275 6.89 13.70 24.37
C LEU A 275 6.08 12.91 23.32
N LEU A 276 5.09 13.55 22.70
CA LEU A 276 4.27 12.95 21.65
C LEU A 276 5.11 12.59 20.42
N HIS A 277 6.03 13.47 20.02
CA HIS A 277 6.97 13.21 18.93
C HIS A 277 7.93 12.05 19.25
N ASP A 278 8.69 12.16 20.34
CA ASP A 278 9.80 11.24 20.65
C ASP A 278 9.33 9.83 21.01
N ARG A 279 8.12 9.67 21.57
CA ARG A 279 7.59 8.37 22.00
C ARG A 279 6.59 7.73 21.05
N PHE A 280 5.81 8.54 20.32
CA PHE A 280 4.70 8.05 19.51
C PHE A 280 4.80 8.43 18.04
N ASP A 281 5.91 9.07 17.61
CA ASP A 281 6.17 9.48 16.23
C ASP A 281 5.08 10.41 15.65
N ILE A 282 4.46 11.21 16.53
CA ILE A 282 3.47 12.21 16.14
C ILE A 282 4.23 13.45 15.61
N GLU A 283 4.13 13.72 14.31
CA GLU A 283 4.87 14.81 13.67
C GLU A 283 4.24 16.18 13.88
N HIS A 284 2.91 16.26 13.96
CA HIS A 284 2.19 17.52 14.07
C HIS A 284 1.18 17.46 15.21
N THR A 285 1.27 18.44 16.12
CA THR A 285 0.43 18.49 17.31
C THR A 285 -0.17 19.88 17.49
N THR A 286 -1.48 19.94 17.73
CA THR A 286 -2.18 21.14 18.17
C THR A 286 -2.80 20.87 19.54
N LEU A 287 -2.27 21.48 20.59
CA LEU A 287 -2.80 21.33 21.96
C LEU A 287 -3.44 22.63 22.42
N GLN A 288 -4.72 22.56 22.80
CA GLN A 288 -5.43 23.65 23.46
C GLN A 288 -5.23 23.52 24.96
N MET A 289 -4.62 24.53 25.58
CA MET A 289 -4.36 24.54 27.03
C MET A 289 -5.54 25.20 27.75
N GLU A 290 -6.10 24.53 28.76
CA GLU A 290 -7.34 24.94 29.44
C GLU A 290 -7.18 24.86 30.96
N PHE A 291 -8.02 25.59 31.70
CA PHE A 291 -8.05 25.50 33.16
C PHE A 291 -9.47 25.62 33.67
N GLY A 292 -10.01 24.52 34.22
CA GLY A 292 -11.32 24.52 34.89
C GLY A 292 -12.51 24.80 33.96
N CYS A 293 -12.35 24.55 32.66
CA CYS A 293 -13.36 24.84 31.64
C CYS A 293 -14.26 23.64 31.28
N CYS A 294 -13.85 22.40 31.57
CA CYS A 294 -14.53 21.20 31.07
C CYS A 294 -15.09 20.33 32.20
N GLU A 295 -16.39 19.99 32.10
CA GLU A 295 -17.05 19.00 32.95
C GLU A 295 -16.94 17.57 32.36
N GLU A 296 -16.67 17.44 31.06
CA GLU A 296 -16.54 16.17 30.33
C GLU A 296 -15.06 15.77 30.15
N ASN A 297 -14.66 14.61 30.68
CA ASN A 297 -13.27 14.11 30.67
C ASN A 297 -13.08 12.92 29.70
N HIS A 298 -13.92 12.81 28.68
CA HIS A 298 -13.86 11.70 27.72
C HIS A 298 -12.72 11.92 26.71
N LEU A 299 -11.99 10.84 26.40
CA LEU A 299 -10.82 10.91 25.52
C LEU A 299 -11.22 11.20 24.07
N ILE A 300 -12.36 10.68 23.63
CA ILE A 300 -13.01 10.98 22.36
C ILE A 300 -14.40 11.48 22.72
N ASN A 301 -14.82 12.65 22.22
CA ASN A 301 -16.20 13.07 22.38
C ASN A 301 -17.09 12.15 21.53
N GLU A 302 -18.01 11.45 22.20
CA GLU A 302 -19.11 10.79 21.50
C GLU A 302 -20.04 11.90 21.00
N ALA A 303 -20.20 12.00 19.66
CA ALA A 303 -21.10 12.94 19.03
C ALA A 303 -22.57 12.53 19.17
#